data_AF-A0A811LU18-F1
#
_entry.id   AF-A0A811LU18-F1
#
_cell.length_a   1.000
_cell.length_b   1.000
_cell.length_c   1.000
_cell.angle_alpha   90.00
_cell.angle_beta   90.00
_cell.angle_gamma   90.00
#
_symmetry.space_group_name_H-M   'P 1'
#
loop_
_entity.id
_entity.type
_entity.pdbx_description
1 polymer ?
#
loop_
_entity_poly.entity_id
_entity_poly.type
_entity_poly.pdbx_seq_one_letter_code
_entity_poly.pdbx_strand_id
1 'polypeptide(L)'
;MDTIQSKQTLLETSIPIYEDTVFSEPKLKKSNIIVVHRPTTTRKFTKSDVLIFVTLVFLLALAGRCVYKNFFMKKDLETRLADRLGKIEKEIDGLLDDVEDAYQVYVEKFRKELNGWEEEMKEAKKIAFVKNYKEIQILQKLSNGKTEFTMNNFTDMTDDELKQFLIPSDFQKPAFLDTAKPFDTAPGYTIDRDLKRPESFDWRKFGAVTGVKNQGELKVL
;
A
#
# COMPACT_ATOMS: atom_id res chain seq x y z
N MET A 1 42.23 43.90 -28.42
CA MET A 1 40.85 44.36 -28.13
C MET A 1 40.09 44.40 -29.45
N ASP A 2 39.97 43.30 -30.16
CA ASP A 2 39.26 42.04 -29.86
C ASP A 2 37.89 42.08 -30.51
N THR A 3 37.73 41.43 -31.66
CA THR A 3 36.54 40.63 -31.94
C THR A 3 36.94 39.54 -32.94
N ILE A 4 36.93 38.31 -32.44
CA ILE A 4 37.30 37.08 -33.15
C ILE A 4 36.05 36.51 -33.83
N GLN A 5 36.21 36.22 -35.13
CA GLN A 5 35.76 35.07 -35.95
C GLN A 5 34.88 33.98 -35.29
N SER A 6 34.09 33.17 -36.00
CA SER A 6 33.75 33.06 -37.43
C SER A 6 32.59 32.06 -37.54
N LYS A 7 31.88 32.16 -38.66
CA LYS A 7 30.84 31.24 -39.13
C LYS A 7 31.46 30.00 -39.80
N GLN A 8 30.68 28.92 -39.75
CA GLN A 8 30.54 27.85 -40.75
C GLN A 8 31.72 26.89 -40.96
N THR A 9 31.52 25.66 -40.51
CA THR A 9 32.30 24.49 -40.89
C THR A 9 31.37 23.53 -41.65
N LEU A 10 31.44 23.54 -42.98
CA LEU A 10 31.07 22.43 -43.85
C LEU A 10 32.39 21.79 -44.29
N LEU A 11 32.61 20.53 -43.92
CA LEU A 11 33.77 19.76 -44.37
C LEU A 11 33.26 18.62 -45.26
N GLU A 12 33.28 18.90 -46.57
CA GLU A 12 33.45 17.88 -47.60
C GLU A 12 34.84 17.27 -47.43
N THR A 13 34.91 15.97 -47.18
CA THR A 13 36.17 15.22 -47.27
C THR A 13 35.99 14.12 -48.31
N SER A 14 36.28 14.46 -49.55
CA SER A 14 36.63 13.51 -50.61
C SER A 14 37.99 12.89 -50.30
N ILE A 15 38.05 11.57 -50.14
CA ILE A 15 39.32 10.82 -50.08
C ILE A 15 39.53 10.14 -51.44
N PRO A 16 40.71 10.31 -52.07
CA PRO A 16 40.95 9.98 -53.47
C PRO A 16 41.12 8.48 -53.75
N ILE A 17 40.73 8.10 -54.96
CA ILE A 17 40.95 6.78 -55.56
C ILE A 17 42.41 6.69 -55.99
N TYR A 18 43.17 5.73 -55.45
CA TYR A 18 44.49 5.35 -55.94
C TYR A 18 44.34 4.17 -56.90
N GLU A 19 44.78 4.34 -58.15
CA GLU A 19 44.99 3.25 -59.11
C GLU A 19 46.39 2.67 -58.89
N ASP A 20 46.50 1.50 -58.25
CA ASP A 20 47.73 0.73 -58.21
C ASP A 20 47.80 -0.21 -59.43
N THR A 21 48.75 0.06 -60.32
CA THR A 21 48.97 -0.64 -61.60
C THR A 21 49.79 -1.94 -61.47
N VAL A 22 49.71 -2.65 -60.35
CA VAL A 22 50.44 -3.92 -60.15
C VAL A 22 49.59 -4.91 -59.34
N PHE A 23 48.52 -5.43 -59.95
CA PHE A 23 47.86 -6.64 -59.46
C PHE A 23 47.54 -7.55 -60.64
N SER A 24 48.44 -8.51 -60.89
CA SER A 24 48.18 -9.61 -61.81
C SER A 24 47.12 -10.52 -61.21
N GLU A 25 45.99 -10.68 -61.89
CA GLU A 25 44.87 -11.53 -61.46
C GLU A 25 45.35 -12.95 -61.13
N PRO A 26 45.10 -13.48 -59.92
CA PRO A 26 45.27 -14.89 -59.66
C PRO A 26 44.18 -15.66 -60.42
N LYS A 27 44.60 -16.54 -61.34
CA LYS A 27 43.70 -17.41 -62.12
C LYS A 27 42.90 -18.32 -61.17
N LEU A 28 41.65 -17.94 -60.89
CA LEU A 28 40.71 -18.74 -60.11
C LEU A 28 40.39 -20.05 -60.86
N LYS A 29 40.76 -21.19 -60.26
CA LYS A 29 40.38 -22.53 -60.75
C LYS A 29 38.84 -22.67 -60.66
N LYS A 30 38.22 -23.14 -61.74
CA LYS A 30 36.77 -23.36 -61.95
C LYS A 30 36.04 -24.24 -60.91
N SER A 31 36.71 -24.74 -59.87
CA SER A 31 36.16 -25.74 -58.96
C SER A 31 35.47 -25.20 -57.71
N ASN A 32 35.45 -23.88 -57.47
CA ASN A 32 34.87 -23.29 -56.24
C ASN A 32 33.81 -22.22 -56.54
N ILE A 33 32.81 -22.53 -57.37
CA ILE A 33 31.59 -21.72 -57.44
C ILE A 33 30.66 -22.20 -56.33
N ILE A 34 30.61 -21.46 -55.21
CA ILE A 34 29.56 -21.63 -54.21
C ILE A 34 28.31 -20.95 -54.78
N VAL A 35 27.36 -21.75 -55.27
CA VAL A 35 26.04 -21.25 -55.67
C VAL A 35 25.28 -20.89 -54.39
N VAL A 36 25.34 -19.62 -53.99
CA VAL A 36 24.51 -19.08 -52.92
C VAL A 36 23.10 -18.89 -53.47
N HIS A 37 22.22 -19.85 -53.25
CA HIS A 37 20.79 -19.66 -53.49
C HIS A 37 20.26 -18.60 -52.52
N ARG A 38 19.88 -17.42 -53.03
CA ARG A 38 19.03 -16.48 -52.28
C ARG A 38 17.66 -17.14 -52.07
N PRO A 39 17.17 -17.34 -50.84
CA PRO A 39 15.77 -17.67 -50.64
C PRO A 39 14.92 -16.44 -50.97
N THR A 40 14.38 -16.38 -52.19
CA THR A 40 13.33 -15.42 -52.54
C THR A 40 11.97 -16.00 -52.16
N THR A 41 11.66 -15.96 -50.87
CA THR A 41 10.30 -16.25 -50.38
C THR A 41 9.82 -15.07 -49.55
N THR A 42 9.31 -14.04 -50.23
CA THR A 42 8.44 -13.06 -49.58
C THR A 42 7.09 -13.73 -49.33
N ARG A 43 6.87 -14.21 -48.10
CA ARG A 43 5.55 -14.68 -47.67
C ARG A 43 4.58 -13.50 -47.79
N LYS A 44 3.62 -13.56 -48.72
CA LYS A 44 2.61 -12.53 -48.89
C LYS A 44 1.76 -12.48 -47.61
N PHE A 45 1.73 -11.33 -46.96
CA PHE A 45 0.90 -11.09 -45.78
C PHE A 45 -0.56 -11.40 -46.11
N THR A 46 -1.15 -12.35 -45.40
CA THR A 46 -2.56 -12.72 -45.58
C THR A 46 -3.45 -11.81 -44.74
N LYS A 47 -4.73 -11.67 -45.11
CA LYS A 47 -5.70 -10.86 -44.34
C LYS A 47 -5.85 -11.34 -42.89
N SER A 48 -5.69 -12.64 -42.65
CA SER A 48 -5.64 -13.24 -41.32
C SER A 48 -4.42 -12.78 -40.51
N ASP A 49 -3.26 -12.61 -41.13
CA ASP A 49 -2.07 -12.12 -40.44
C ASP A 49 -2.29 -10.69 -39.94
N VAL A 50 -2.86 -9.82 -40.80
CA VAL A 50 -3.21 -8.44 -40.42
C VAL A 50 -4.23 -8.41 -39.28
N LEU A 51 -5.23 -9.29 -39.31
CA LEU A 51 -6.23 -9.38 -38.24
C LEU A 51 -5.61 -9.82 -36.91
N ILE A 52 -4.70 -10.79 -36.93
CA ILE A 52 -3.95 -11.24 -35.75
C ILE A 52 -3.10 -10.09 -35.20
N PHE A 53 -2.38 -9.36 -36.05
CA PHE A 53 -1.58 -8.21 -35.60
C PHE A 53 -2.44 -7.11 -34.96
N VAL A 54 -3.59 -6.76 -35.56
CA VAL A 54 -4.48 -5.73 -35.01
C VAL A 54 -5.07 -6.16 -33.68
N THR A 55 -5.51 -7.42 -33.56
CA THR A 55 -6.04 -7.95 -32.29
C THR A 55 -4.97 -8.01 -31.19
N LEU A 56 -3.73 -8.36 -31.54
CA LEU A 56 -2.62 -8.44 -30.60
C LEU A 56 -2.20 -7.03 -30.11
N VAL A 57 -2.16 -6.04 -31.02
CA VAL A 57 -1.92 -4.63 -30.66
C VAL A 57 -3.06 -4.10 -29.77
N PHE A 58 -4.31 -4.46 -30.06
CA PHE A 58 -5.45 -4.05 -29.24
C PHE A 58 -5.42 -4.69 -27.85
N LEU A 59 -5.08 -5.98 -27.75
CA LEU A 59 -4.89 -6.67 -26.47
C LEU A 59 -3.74 -6.08 -25.65
N LEU A 60 -2.60 -5.75 -26.29
CA LEU A 60 -1.49 -5.06 -25.64
C LEU A 60 -1.87 -3.65 -25.17
N ALA A 61 -2.70 -2.92 -25.94
CA ALA A 61 -3.19 -1.61 -25.53
C ALA A 61 -4.19 -1.68 -24.36
N LEU A 62 -5.05 -2.70 -24.31
CA LEU A 62 -5.97 -2.93 -23.19
C LEU A 62 -5.23 -3.39 -21.93
N ALA A 63 -4.28 -4.33 -22.07
CA ALA A 63 -3.41 -4.74 -20.98
C ALA A 63 -2.57 -3.55 -20.47
N GLY A 64 -2.00 -2.76 -21.39
CA GLY A 64 -1.28 -1.54 -21.09
C GLY A 64 -2.12 -0.51 -20.34
N ARG A 65 -3.38 -0.28 -20.74
CA ARG A 65 -4.31 0.60 -20.01
C ARG A 65 -4.69 0.07 -18.64
N CYS A 66 -4.85 -1.25 -18.49
CA CYS A 66 -5.19 -1.88 -17.22
C CYS A 66 -4.01 -1.80 -16.23
N VAL A 67 -2.81 -2.14 -16.69
CA VAL A 67 -1.57 -2.02 -15.92
C VAL A 67 -1.26 -0.56 -15.61
N TYR A 68 -1.42 0.35 -16.58
CA TYR A 68 -1.19 1.78 -16.36
C TYR A 68 -2.16 2.35 -15.32
N LYS A 69 -3.47 2.06 -15.42
CA LYS A 69 -4.44 2.52 -14.42
C LYS A 69 -4.14 1.95 -13.03
N ASN A 70 -3.93 0.65 -12.89
CA ASN A 70 -3.68 0.06 -11.56
C ASN A 70 -2.34 0.48 -10.96
N PHE A 71 -1.28 0.58 -11.78
CA PHE A 71 0.05 0.89 -11.28
C PHE A 71 0.26 2.40 -11.07
N PHE A 72 -0.08 3.25 -12.05
CA PHE A 72 0.11 4.70 -11.92
C PHE A 72 -0.89 5.33 -10.96
N MET A 73 -2.18 4.92 -10.92
CA MET A 73 -3.12 5.48 -9.94
C MET A 73 -2.75 5.07 -8.51
N LYS A 74 -2.30 3.83 -8.31
CA LYS A 74 -1.84 3.39 -6.98
C LYS A 74 -0.61 4.17 -6.53
N LYS A 75 0.38 4.36 -7.41
CA LYS A 75 1.60 5.12 -7.09
C LYS A 75 1.31 6.61 -6.86
N ASP A 76 0.40 7.22 -7.63
CA ASP A 76 -0.05 8.59 -7.43
C ASP A 76 -0.80 8.75 -6.09
N LEU A 77 -1.68 7.80 -5.77
CA LEU A 77 -2.40 7.78 -4.50
C LEU A 77 -1.46 7.62 -3.30
N GLU A 78 -0.49 6.71 -3.37
CA GLU A 78 0.52 6.52 -2.33
C GLU A 78 1.38 7.78 -2.15
N THR A 79 1.76 8.44 -3.24
CA THR A 79 2.54 9.68 -3.18
C THR A 79 1.73 10.82 -2.54
N ARG A 80 0.46 10.95 -2.93
CA ARG A 80 -0.46 11.95 -2.36
C ARG A 80 -0.78 11.69 -0.89
N LEU A 81 -0.90 10.43 -0.50
CA LEU A 81 -1.07 10.04 0.90
C LEU A 81 0.18 10.37 1.71
N ALA A 82 1.38 10.06 1.19
CA ALA A 82 2.64 10.37 1.84
C ALA A 82 2.85 11.89 2.01
N ASP A 83 2.54 12.70 1.00
CA ASP A 83 2.64 14.17 1.08
C ASP A 83 1.64 14.75 2.09
N ARG A 84 0.39 14.25 2.09
CA ARG A 84 -0.60 14.65 3.10
C ARG A 84 -0.20 14.25 4.50
N LEU A 85 0.34 13.04 4.69
CA LEU A 85 0.84 12.57 5.97
C LEU A 85 2.01 13.43 6.45
N GLY A 86 3.00 13.72 5.60
CA GLY A 86 4.14 14.57 5.98
C GLY A 86 3.74 16.00 6.34
N LYS A 87 2.74 16.57 5.65
CA LYS A 87 2.17 17.88 6.01
C LYS A 87 1.46 17.86 7.35
N ILE A 88 0.71 16.79 7.62
CA ILE A 88 0.00 16.58 8.90
C ILE A 88 1.01 16.36 10.04
N GLU A 89 2.05 15.55 9.83
CA GLU A 89 3.11 15.30 10.81
C GLU A 89 3.81 16.58 11.22
N LYS A 90 4.18 17.44 10.25
CA LYS A 90 4.82 18.72 10.54
C LYS A 90 3.93 19.69 11.32
N GLU A 91 2.63 19.68 11.04
CA GLU A 91 1.64 20.48 11.77
C GLU A 91 1.37 19.92 13.18
N ILE A 92 1.59 18.63 13.39
CA ILE A 92 1.45 17.96 14.70
C ILE A 92 2.70 18.16 15.55
N ASP A 93 3.90 18.13 14.97
CA ASP A 93 5.14 18.48 15.70
C ASP A 93 5.10 19.89 16.29
N GLY A 94 4.40 20.84 15.65
CA GLY A 94 4.14 22.16 16.24
C GLY A 94 2.98 22.21 17.26
N LEU A 95 2.17 21.14 17.36
CA LEU A 95 1.05 21.03 18.31
C LEU A 95 1.42 20.25 19.59
N LEU A 96 2.62 19.66 19.60
CA LEU A 96 3.12 18.81 20.68
C LEU A 96 3.87 19.57 21.78
N ASP A 97 3.92 20.91 21.71
CA ASP A 97 4.50 21.72 22.79
C ASP A 97 3.72 21.57 24.12
N ASP A 98 2.44 21.14 24.08
CA ASP A 98 1.59 20.87 25.26
C ASP A 98 1.42 19.36 25.58
N VAL A 99 2.32 18.49 25.10
CA VAL A 99 2.26 17.04 25.41
C VAL A 99 2.34 16.77 26.90
N GLU A 100 3.14 17.57 27.61
CA GLU A 100 3.29 17.41 29.05
C GLU A 100 1.96 17.66 29.77
N ASP A 101 1.26 18.74 29.42
CA ASP A 101 -0.03 19.08 29.99
C ASP A 101 -1.08 18.01 29.68
N ALA A 102 -1.10 17.51 28.44
CA ALA A 102 -1.97 16.41 28.04
C ALA A 102 -1.67 15.12 28.81
N TYR A 103 -0.39 14.84 29.08
CA TYR A 103 0.03 13.69 29.87
C TYR A 103 -0.37 13.83 31.34
N GLN A 104 -0.25 15.02 31.94
CA GLN A 104 -0.70 15.25 33.31
C GLN A 104 -2.21 15.03 33.45
N VAL A 105 -3.00 15.60 32.54
CA VAL A 105 -4.47 15.38 32.51
C VAL A 105 -4.81 13.90 32.35
N TYR A 106 -4.05 13.18 31.52
CA TYR A 106 -4.19 11.74 31.34
C TYR A 106 -3.92 10.97 32.63
N VAL A 107 -2.79 11.25 33.29
CA VAL A 107 -2.37 10.58 34.52
C VAL A 107 -3.40 10.78 35.63
N GLU A 108 -3.88 12.01 35.82
CA GLU A 108 -4.92 12.32 36.80
C GLU A 108 -6.23 11.57 36.55
N LYS A 109 -6.63 11.43 35.29
CA LYS A 109 -7.91 10.83 34.92
C LYS A 109 -7.88 9.31 34.94
N PHE A 110 -6.82 8.69 34.42
CA PHE A 110 -6.82 7.26 34.08
C PHE A 110 -5.76 6.44 34.81
N ARG A 111 -4.72 7.09 35.35
CA ARG A 111 -3.52 6.42 35.87
C ARG A 111 -3.08 6.96 37.24
N LYS A 112 -4.04 7.17 38.15
CA LYS A 112 -3.76 7.56 39.55
C LYS A 112 -2.82 6.59 40.26
N GLU A 113 -2.77 5.34 39.83
CA GLU A 113 -1.92 4.27 40.37
C GLU A 113 -0.45 4.36 39.95
N LEU A 114 -0.11 5.13 38.91
CA LEU A 114 1.29 5.30 38.46
C LEU A 114 2.17 5.95 39.52
N ASN A 115 1.61 6.64 40.51
CA ASN A 115 2.37 7.29 41.58
C ASN A 115 3.28 6.34 42.36
N GLY A 116 2.95 5.04 42.41
CA GLY A 116 3.73 4.02 43.10
C GLY A 116 4.71 3.22 42.22
N TRP A 117 4.79 3.50 40.91
CA TRP A 117 5.64 2.76 39.98
C TRP A 117 7.06 3.32 39.95
N GLU A 118 8.02 2.47 39.56
CA GLU A 118 9.40 2.89 39.33
C GLU A 118 9.48 3.94 38.20
N GLU A 119 10.43 4.87 38.31
CA GLU A 119 10.59 5.97 37.35
C GLU A 119 10.86 5.46 35.92
N GLU A 120 11.58 4.35 35.77
CA GLU A 120 11.85 3.72 34.47
C GLU A 120 10.54 3.22 33.80
N MET A 121 9.63 2.64 34.59
CA MET A 121 8.32 2.20 34.09
C MET A 121 7.43 3.39 33.71
N LYS A 122 7.46 4.47 34.49
CA LYS A 122 6.74 5.71 34.16
C LYS A 122 7.26 6.31 32.85
N GLU A 123 8.57 6.35 32.66
CA GLU A 123 9.19 6.84 31.43
C GLU A 123 8.80 5.99 30.23
N ALA A 124 8.84 4.65 30.35
CA ALA A 124 8.40 3.74 29.30
C ALA A 124 6.91 3.97 28.91
N LYS A 125 6.02 4.13 29.90
CA LYS A 125 4.60 4.45 29.66
C LYS A 125 4.42 5.84 29.06
N LYS A 126 5.21 6.82 29.46
CA LYS A 126 5.20 8.16 28.87
C LYS A 126 5.61 8.11 27.39
N ILE A 127 6.65 7.36 27.04
CA ILE A 127 7.08 7.18 25.64
C ILE A 127 5.94 6.58 24.80
N ALA A 128 5.28 5.53 25.31
CA ALA A 128 4.12 4.93 24.65
C ALA A 128 2.96 5.93 24.50
N PHE A 129 2.68 6.72 25.54
CA PHE A 129 1.66 7.77 25.51
C PHE A 129 1.94 8.81 24.43
N VAL A 130 3.16 9.34 24.35
CA VAL A 130 3.51 10.36 23.35
C VAL A 130 3.29 9.81 21.94
N LYS A 131 3.71 8.57 21.67
CA LYS A 131 3.49 7.92 20.37
C LYS A 131 2.00 7.83 20.04
N ASN A 132 1.20 7.27 20.94
CA ASN A 132 -0.23 7.05 20.70
C ASN A 132 -1.02 8.37 20.63
N TYR A 133 -0.62 9.38 21.41
CA TYR A 133 -1.22 10.71 21.36
C TYR A 133 -1.00 11.38 19.99
N LYS A 134 0.21 11.26 19.40
CA LYS A 134 0.47 11.69 18.03
C LYS A 134 -0.46 10.99 17.04
N GLU A 135 -0.59 9.67 17.15
CA GLU A 135 -1.46 8.87 16.27
C GLU A 135 -2.93 9.28 16.39
N ILE A 136 -3.43 9.52 17.60
CA ILE A 136 -4.81 10.00 17.83
C ILE A 136 -5.05 11.34 17.10
N GLN A 137 -4.12 12.29 17.19
CA GLN A 137 -4.23 13.58 16.52
C GLN A 137 -4.21 13.45 14.99
N ILE A 138 -3.35 12.58 14.45
CA ILE A 138 -3.31 12.27 13.00
C ILE A 138 -4.66 11.70 12.57
N LEU A 139 -5.15 10.68 13.27
CA LEU A 139 -6.40 9.99 12.94
C LEU A 139 -7.60 10.92 13.04
N GLN A 140 -7.65 11.79 14.05
CA GLN A 140 -8.69 12.80 14.21
C GLN A 140 -8.75 13.75 13.00
N LYS A 141 -7.60 14.26 12.55
CA LYS A 141 -7.51 15.12 11.35
C LYS A 141 -7.90 14.38 10.07
N LEU A 142 -7.47 13.13 9.91
CA LEU A 142 -7.78 12.31 8.73
C LEU A 142 -9.24 11.89 8.65
N SER A 143 -9.87 11.62 9.80
CA SER A 143 -11.25 11.17 9.93
C SER A 143 -12.28 12.19 9.43
N ASN A 144 -11.90 13.48 9.40
CA ASN A 144 -12.76 14.59 8.95
C ASN A 144 -14.14 14.56 9.64
N GLY A 145 -14.17 14.27 10.94
CA GLY A 145 -15.37 14.26 11.77
C GLY A 145 -16.28 13.03 11.64
N LYS A 146 -15.90 11.99 10.87
CA LYS A 146 -16.69 10.74 10.77
C LYS A 146 -16.60 9.88 12.03
N THR A 147 -15.43 9.91 12.65
CA THR A 147 -15.08 9.17 13.87
C THR A 147 -14.28 10.10 14.77
N GLU A 148 -14.57 10.07 16.06
CA GLU A 148 -13.84 10.82 17.08
C GLU A 148 -12.83 9.90 17.77
N PHE A 149 -11.56 10.32 17.76
CA PHE A 149 -10.46 9.64 18.45
C PHE A 149 -10.09 10.47 19.69
N THR A 150 -10.14 9.83 20.86
CA THR A 150 -9.88 10.47 22.15
C THR A 150 -8.99 9.59 23.03
N MET A 151 -8.34 10.22 24.00
CA MET A 151 -7.53 9.51 25.00
C MET A 151 -8.41 8.62 25.88
N ASN A 152 -7.99 7.37 26.05
CA ASN A 152 -8.66 6.36 26.89
C ASN A 152 -7.64 5.61 27.77
N ASN A 153 -8.10 4.64 28.58
CA ASN A 153 -7.27 3.87 29.52
C ASN A 153 -6.09 3.09 28.90
N PHE A 154 -6.03 3.01 27.57
CA PHE A 154 -5.03 2.27 26.79
C PHE A 154 -4.03 3.19 26.09
N THR A 155 -4.12 4.51 26.31
CA THR A 155 -3.28 5.50 25.57
C THR A 155 -1.79 5.33 25.87
N ASP A 156 -1.40 4.79 27.03
CA ASP A 156 -0.01 4.51 27.41
C ASP A 156 0.41 3.05 27.18
N MET A 157 -0.41 2.24 26.50
CA MET A 157 -0.05 0.86 26.15
C MET A 157 0.59 0.78 24.78
N THR A 158 1.62 -0.05 24.64
CA THR A 158 2.14 -0.42 23.31
C THR A 158 1.19 -1.36 22.59
N ASP A 159 1.33 -1.48 21.26
CA ASP A 159 0.49 -2.38 20.45
C ASP A 159 0.53 -3.83 20.95
N ASP A 160 1.69 -4.30 21.41
CA ASP A 160 1.86 -5.66 21.88
C ASP A 160 1.28 -5.86 23.28
N GLU A 161 1.42 -4.88 24.17
CA GLU A 161 0.73 -4.88 25.47
C GLU A 161 -0.79 -4.87 25.28
N LEU A 162 -1.30 -4.04 24.35
CA LEU A 162 -2.72 -3.97 24.05
C LEU A 162 -3.24 -5.29 23.46
N LYS A 163 -2.48 -5.93 22.56
CA LYS A 163 -2.84 -7.25 22.03
C LYS A 163 -2.90 -8.29 23.12
N GLN A 164 -1.90 -8.34 24.01
CA GLN A 164 -1.90 -9.27 25.15
C GLN A 164 -3.08 -9.03 26.09
N PHE A 165 -3.47 -7.76 26.28
CA PHE A 165 -4.63 -7.38 27.07
C PHE A 165 -5.96 -7.82 26.44
N LEU A 166 -6.12 -7.60 25.12
CA LEU A 166 -7.38 -7.88 24.41
C LEU A 166 -7.54 -9.35 24.01
N ILE A 167 -6.43 -10.02 23.72
CA ILE A 167 -6.38 -11.40 23.25
C ILE A 167 -5.37 -12.13 24.13
N PRO A 168 -5.83 -12.73 25.25
CA PRO A 168 -4.97 -13.59 26.05
C PRO A 168 -4.37 -14.69 25.16
N SER A 169 -3.09 -15.02 25.38
CA SER A 169 -2.40 -16.11 24.67
C SER A 169 -3.15 -17.43 24.74
N ASP A 170 -3.93 -17.60 25.81
CA ASP A 170 -4.68 -18.80 26.13
C ASP A 170 -6.10 -18.76 25.58
N PHE A 171 -6.40 -17.84 24.66
CA PHE A 171 -7.67 -17.80 23.94
C PHE A 171 -7.79 -19.05 23.05
N GLN A 172 -8.24 -20.14 23.66
CA GLN A 172 -8.49 -21.39 22.98
C GLN A 172 -9.83 -21.29 22.26
N LYS A 173 -9.87 -21.82 21.03
CA LYS A 173 -11.13 -22.03 20.32
C LYS A 173 -12.07 -22.81 21.25
N PRO A 174 -13.26 -22.28 21.56
CA PRO A 174 -14.17 -23.01 22.43
C PRO A 174 -14.51 -24.38 21.84
N ALA A 175 -14.36 -25.44 22.64
CA ALA A 175 -14.58 -26.83 22.20
C ALA A 175 -15.99 -27.07 21.61
N PHE A 176 -16.98 -26.27 22.01
CA PHE A 176 -18.33 -26.34 21.47
C PHE A 176 -18.42 -25.93 19.99
N LEU A 177 -17.45 -25.17 19.46
CA LEU A 177 -17.45 -24.78 18.05
C LEU A 177 -17.16 -25.96 17.11
N ASP A 178 -16.49 -27.01 17.60
CA ASP A 178 -16.23 -28.22 16.81
C ASP A 178 -17.46 -29.12 16.67
N THR A 179 -18.43 -28.95 17.58
CA THR A 179 -19.69 -29.71 17.60
C THR A 179 -20.91 -28.85 17.25
N ALA A 180 -20.72 -27.53 17.10
CA ALA A 180 -21.78 -26.60 16.74
C ALA A 180 -22.29 -26.92 15.33
N LYS A 181 -23.60 -27.12 15.21
CA LYS A 181 -24.24 -27.20 13.90
C LYS A 181 -24.20 -25.82 13.23
N PRO A 182 -24.00 -25.76 11.91
CA PRO A 182 -24.18 -24.53 11.15
C PRO A 182 -25.54 -23.89 11.45
N PHE A 183 -25.58 -22.56 11.54
CA PHE A 183 -26.76 -21.78 11.96
C PHE A 183 -27.99 -22.06 11.09
N ASP A 184 -27.79 -22.43 9.82
CA ASP A 184 -28.82 -22.78 8.84
C ASP A 184 -29.45 -24.17 9.05
N THR A 185 -28.82 -25.02 9.86
CA THR A 185 -29.26 -26.40 10.12
C THR A 185 -29.78 -26.59 11.55
N ALA A 186 -29.81 -25.51 12.35
CA ALA A 186 -30.31 -25.55 13.72
C ALA A 186 -31.86 -25.65 13.72
N PRO A 187 -32.45 -26.65 14.40
CA PRO A 187 -33.90 -26.78 14.47
C PRO A 187 -34.52 -25.58 15.18
N GLY A 188 -35.50 -24.93 14.56
CA GLY A 188 -36.22 -23.76 15.10
C GLY A 188 -35.86 -22.40 14.48
N TYR A 189 -34.88 -22.34 13.57
CA TYR A 189 -34.53 -21.10 12.86
C TYR A 189 -35.06 -21.09 11.41
N THR A 190 -36.36 -20.87 11.24
CA THR A 190 -36.92 -20.48 9.93
C THR A 190 -36.96 -18.96 9.83
N ILE A 191 -36.01 -18.38 9.10
CA ILE A 191 -36.08 -16.98 8.70
C ILE A 191 -37.10 -16.89 7.56
N ASP A 192 -38.22 -16.23 7.81
CA ASP A 192 -39.19 -15.91 6.77
C ASP A 192 -38.53 -15.03 5.69
N ARG A 193 -38.62 -15.47 4.44
CA ARG A 193 -38.01 -14.76 3.30
C ARG A 193 -38.72 -13.44 3.01
N ASP A 194 -39.98 -13.32 3.42
CA ASP A 194 -40.80 -12.11 3.23
C ASP A 194 -40.71 -11.14 4.43
N LEU A 195 -39.85 -11.44 5.42
CA LEU A 195 -39.66 -10.61 6.59
C LEU A 195 -39.02 -9.26 6.23
N LYS A 196 -39.81 -8.18 6.31
CA LYS A 196 -39.30 -6.82 6.18
C LYS A 196 -38.56 -6.40 7.45
N ARG A 197 -37.23 -6.33 7.37
CA ARG A 197 -36.37 -5.86 8.48
C ARG A 197 -36.40 -4.34 8.60
N PRO A 198 -36.30 -3.79 9.82
CA PRO A 198 -36.20 -2.36 10.02
C PRO A 198 -34.85 -1.83 9.51
N GLU A 199 -34.81 -0.56 9.12
CA GLU A 199 -33.58 0.11 8.66
C GLU A 199 -32.57 0.34 9.80
N SER A 200 -33.04 0.46 11.04
CA SER A 200 -32.19 0.55 12.23
C SER A 200 -32.79 -0.25 13.38
N PHE A 201 -31.93 -0.86 14.18
CA PHE A 201 -32.34 -1.68 15.31
C PHE A 201 -31.35 -1.55 16.47
N ASP A 202 -31.86 -1.40 17.68
CA ASP A 202 -31.06 -1.23 18.91
C ASP A 202 -31.66 -2.03 20.06
N TRP A 203 -31.01 -3.14 20.44
CA TRP A 203 -31.43 -4.02 21.54
C TRP A 203 -31.52 -3.30 22.89
N ARG A 204 -30.77 -2.20 23.09
CA ARG A 204 -30.77 -1.45 24.36
C ARG A 204 -32.14 -0.84 24.66
N LYS A 205 -32.91 -0.48 23.62
CA LYS A 205 -34.26 0.10 23.75
C LYS A 205 -35.28 -0.89 24.30
N PHE A 206 -34.96 -2.18 24.29
CA PHE A 206 -35.84 -3.26 24.73
C PHE A 206 -35.43 -3.87 26.07
N GLY A 207 -34.44 -3.29 26.77
CA GLY A 207 -33.95 -3.83 28.04
C GLY A 207 -33.22 -5.19 27.92
N ALA A 208 -32.89 -5.61 26.69
CA ALA A 208 -32.23 -6.88 26.41
C ALA A 208 -30.70 -6.84 26.60
N VAL A 209 -30.15 -5.68 26.94
CA VAL A 209 -28.69 -5.44 27.07
C VAL A 209 -28.38 -5.06 28.51
N THR A 210 -27.42 -5.76 29.11
CA THR A 210 -26.90 -5.44 30.46
C THR A 210 -25.91 -4.27 30.42
N GLY A 211 -25.56 -3.71 31.58
CA GLY A 211 -24.50 -2.71 31.68
C GLY A 211 -23.16 -3.17 31.08
N VAL A 212 -22.38 -2.23 30.52
CA VAL A 212 -21.06 -2.50 29.95
C VAL A 212 -20.11 -2.96 31.06
N LYS A 213 -19.43 -4.08 30.84
CA LYS A 213 -18.45 -4.65 31.78
C LYS A 213 -17.03 -4.33 31.31
N ASN A 214 -16.11 -4.12 32.25
CA ASN A 214 -14.67 -4.05 31.99
C ASN A 214 -14.08 -5.46 32.18
N GLN A 215 -13.41 -5.98 31.14
CA GLN A 215 -12.83 -7.33 31.19
C GLN A 215 -11.49 -7.38 31.93
N GLY A 216 -10.84 -6.22 32.14
CA GLY A 216 -9.60 -6.10 32.92
C GLY A 216 -8.44 -6.97 32.41
N GLU A 217 -7.38 -7.08 33.22
CA GLU A 217 -6.38 -8.14 33.07
C GLU A 217 -7.02 -9.45 33.53
N LEU A 218 -7.54 -10.22 32.59
CA LEU A 218 -7.96 -11.60 32.81
C LEU A 218 -6.72 -12.48 33.02
N LYS A 219 -6.02 -12.32 34.17
CA LYS A 219 -5.03 -13.28 34.64
C LYS A 219 -5.80 -14.52 35.10
N VAL A 220 -6.02 -15.43 34.17
CA VAL A 220 -6.36 -16.82 34.51
C VAL A 220 -5.12 -17.36 35.24
N LEU A 221 -5.23 -17.52 36.56
CA LEU A 221 -4.24 -18.18 37.41
C LEU A 221 -4.19 -19.69 37.12
#